data_AF-A0A1C5S901-F1
#
_entry.id   AF-A0A1C5S901-F1
#
_cell.length_a   1.000
_cell.length_b   1.000
_cell.length_c   1.000
_cell.angle_alpha   90.00
_cell.angle_beta   90.00
_cell.angle_gamma   90.00
#
_symmetry.space_group_name_H-M   'P 1'
#
loop_
_entity.id
_entity.type
_entity.pdbx_description
1 polymer ?
#
loop_
_entity_poly.entity_id
_entity_poly.type
_entity_poly.pdbx_seq_one_letter_code
_entity_poly.pdbx_strand_id
1 'polypeptide(L)' 'MSENTVRKYIRQLEEQELLFTEPTEIMTRAGQKRNRNLHHTLRPTQEVVNAYYDRQLARLEITVMRQKAAAAQAGM' A
#
# COMPACT_ATOMS: atom_id res chain seq x y z
N MET A 1 -4.43 2.65 -23.55
CA MET A 1 -3.37 2.13 -22.65
C MET A 1 -3.12 0.68 -22.99
N SER A 2 -1.87 0.21 -22.98
CA SER A 2 -1.56 -1.21 -23.20
C SER A 2 -1.77 -2.03 -21.94
N GLU A 3 -1.97 -3.34 -22.07
CA GLU A 3 -2.08 -4.26 -20.94
C GLU A 3 -0.85 -4.17 -20.01
N ASN A 4 0.35 -4.05 -20.59
CA ASN A 4 1.58 -3.84 -19.83
C ASN A 4 1.57 -2.55 -19.01
N THR A 5 0.95 -1.49 -19.54
CA THR A 5 0.81 -0.21 -18.84
C THR A 5 -0.13 -0.35 -17.65
N VAL A 6 -1.27 -1.01 -17.83
CA VAL A 6 -2.24 -1.25 -16.75
C VAL A 6 -1.65 -2.12 -15.66
N ARG A 7 -1.00 -3.24 -16.02
CA ARG A 7 -0.35 -4.14 -15.07
C ARG A 7 0.73 -3.42 -14.25
N LYS A 8 1.48 -2.50 -14.86
CA LYS A 8 2.47 -1.67 -14.15
C LYS A 8 1.80 -0.81 -13.08
N TYR A 9 0.71 -0.11 -13.43
CA TYR A 9 0.02 0.75 -12.46
C TYR A 9 -0.65 -0.05 -11.34
N ILE A 10 -1.27 -1.19 -11.65
CA ILE A 10 -1.84 -2.07 -10.61
C ILE A 10 -0.77 -2.50 -9.63
N ARG A 11 0.40 -2.96 -10.12
CA ARG A 11 1.51 -3.35 -9.25
C ARG A 11 2.01 -2.21 -8.36
N GLN A 12 2.10 -1.00 -8.90
CA GLN A 12 2.50 0.17 -8.09
C GLN A 12 1.49 0.48 -6.98
N LEU A 13 0.20 0.34 -7.26
CA LEU A 13 -0.85 0.55 -6.25
C LEU A 13 -0.86 -0.57 -5.19
N GLU A 14 -0.56 -1.81 -5.57
CA GLU A 14 -0.39 -2.93 -4.64
C GLU A 14 0.82 -2.75 -3.73
N GLU A 15 1.97 -2.35 -4.28
CA GLU A 15 3.21 -2.06 -3.52
C GLU A 15 3.00 -0.91 -2.51
N GLN A 16 2.08 0.01 -2.81
CA GLN A 16 1.70 1.10 -1.92
C GLN A 16 0.54 0.76 -0.98
N GLU A 17 0.03 -0.48 -1.01
CA GLU A 17 -1.14 -0.94 -0.26
C GLU A 17 -2.40 -0.09 -0.51
N LEU A 18 -2.55 0.44 -1.72
CA LEU A 18 -3.70 1.26 -2.13
C LEU A 18 -4.78 0.42 -2.82
N LEU A 19 -4.38 -0.71 -3.41
CA LEU A 19 -5.26 -1.63 -4.13
C LEU A 19 -4.86 -3.07 -3.78
N PHE A 20 -5.86 -3.91 -3.57
CA PHE A 20 -5.71 -5.34 -3.35
C PHE A 20 -6.32 -6.08 -4.51
N THR A 21 -5.64 -7.14 -4.97
CA THR A 21 -6.11 -7.97 -6.07
C THR A 21 -6.34 -9.39 -5.57
N GLU A 22 -7.54 -9.90 -5.77
CA GLU A 22 -7.92 -11.26 -5.43
C GLU A 22 -8.34 -12.03 -6.71
N PRO A 23 -7.95 -13.30 -6.87
CA PRO A 23 -8.47 -14.11 -7.97
C PRO A 23 -9.95 -14.41 -7.72
N THR A 24 -10.79 -14.32 -8.76
CA THR A 24 -12.15 -14.86 -8.68
C THR A 24 -12.22 -16.23 -9.32
N GLU A 25 -12.81 -17.17 -8.58
CA GLU A 25 -13.12 -18.50 -9.08
C GLU A 25 -14.53 -18.50 -9.65
N ILE A 26 -14.65 -18.72 -10.97
CA ILE A 26 -15.96 -18.88 -11.61
C ILE A 26 -16.12 -20.35 -11.97
N MET A 27 -17.20 -20.95 -11.47
CA MET A 27 -17.60 -22.30 -11.86
C MET A 27 -18.53 -22.20 -13.07
N THR A 28 -18.06 -22.75 -14.19
CA THR A 28 -18.83 -22.85 -15.43
C THR A 28 -20.02 -23.80 -15.25
N ARG A 29 -21.12 -23.62 -16.01
CA ARG A 29 -22.25 -24.57 -16.02
C ARG A 29 -21.83 -26.01 -16.38
N ALA A 30 -20.70 -26.17 -17.06
CA ALA A 30 -20.08 -27.46 -17.39
C ALA A 30 -19.12 -27.99 -16.30
N GLY A 31 -19.11 -27.39 -15.11
CA GLY A 31 -18.28 -27.82 -13.97
C GLY A 31 -16.80 -27.44 -14.05
N GLN A 32 -16.36 -26.68 -15.05
CA GLN A 32 -14.97 -26.23 -15.16
C GLN A 32 -14.68 -25.00 -14.28
N LYS A 33 -13.64 -25.08 -13.45
CA LYS A 33 -13.08 -23.94 -12.71
C LYS A 33 -12.31 -23.02 -13.65
N ARG A 34 -12.66 -21.73 -13.67
CA ARG A 34 -11.98 -20.69 -14.46
C ARG A 34 -11.61 -19.50 -13.57
N ASN A 35 -10.32 -19.19 -13.51
CA ASN A 35 -9.79 -17.99 -12.85
C ASN A 35 -9.66 -16.85 -13.85
N ARG A 36 -10.78 -16.43 -14.44
CA ARG A 36 -10.75 -15.48 -15.58
C ARG A 36 -10.79 -14.01 -15.19
N ASN A 37 -11.21 -13.69 -13.97
CA ASN A 37 -11.37 -12.32 -13.51
C ASN A 37 -10.57 -12.07 -12.22
N LEU A 38 -10.11 -10.83 -12.08
CA LEU A 38 -9.49 -10.33 -10.86
C LEU A 38 -10.51 -9.41 -10.17
N HIS A 39 -10.69 -9.59 -8.86
CA HIS A 39 -11.42 -8.65 -8.03
C HIS A 39 -10.42 -7.64 -7.48
N HIS A 40 -10.64 -6.37 -7.75
CA HIS A 40 -9.80 -5.30 -7.23
C HIS A 40 -10.54 -4.54 -6.15
N THR A 41 -9.95 -4.48 -4.97
CA THR A 41 -10.50 -3.76 -3.82
C THR A 41 -9.60 -2.57 -3.51
N LEU A 42 -10.17 -1.37 -3.53
CA LEU A 42 -9.46 -0.15 -3.14
C LEU A 42 -9.42 -0.05 -1.61
N ARG A 43 -8.28 0.37 -1.08
CA ARG A 43 -8.19 0.73 0.34
C ARG A 43 -9.03 1.99 0.60
N PRO A 44 -9.84 2.04 1.67
CA PRO A 44 -10.61 3.24 1.99
C PRO A 44 -9.73 4.48 2.10
N THR A 45 -10.16 5.58 1.49
CA THR A 45 -9.37 6.82 1.43
C THR A 45 -8.95 7.30 2.82
N GLN A 46 -9.81 7.18 3.82
CA GLN A 46 -9.50 7.58 5.18
C GLN A 46 -8.34 6.77 5.78
N GLU A 47 -8.28 5.46 5.52
CA GLU A 47 -7.18 4.62 6.00
C GLU A 47 -5.86 4.98 5.34
N VAL A 48 -5.90 5.28 4.03
CA VAL A 48 -4.71 5.75 3.28
C VAL A 48 -4.19 7.05 3.88
N VAL A 49 -5.08 7.99 4.15
CA VAL A 49 -4.75 9.28 4.77
C VAL A 49 -4.17 9.09 6.17
N ASN A 50 -4.78 8.25 6.99
CA ASN A 50 -4.30 7.96 8.34
C ASN A 50 -2.90 7.34 8.30
N ALA A 51 -2.71 6.29 7.49
CA ALA A 51 -1.41 5.62 7.35
C ALA A 51 -0.32 6.58 6.83
N TYR A 52 -0.67 7.55 5.98
CA TYR A 52 0.24 8.60 5.56
C TYR A 52 0.68 9.49 6.73
N TYR A 53 -0.26 9.97 7.54
CA TYR A 53 0.04 10.82 8.70
C TYR A 53 0.83 10.08 9.78
N ASP A 54 0.53 8.81 10.04
CA ASP A 54 1.28 7.99 10.99
C ASP A 54 2.75 7.87 10.59
N ARG A 55 3.03 7.66 9.30
CA ARG A 55 4.41 7.63 8.77
C ARG A 55 5.12 8.98 8.92
N GLN A 56 4.41 10.09 8.70
CA GLN A 56 4.98 11.44 8.90
C GLN A 56 5.32 11.68 10.37
N LEU A 57 4.42 11.32 11.27
CA LEU A 57 4.61 11.50 12.71
C LEU A 57 5.81 10.68 13.21
N ALA A 58 5.90 9.40 12.84
CA ALA A 58 7.04 8.55 13.20
C ALA A 58 8.38 9.13 12.72
N ARG A 59 8.41 9.73 11.51
CA ARG A 59 9.62 10.39 10.99
C ARG A 59 10.01 11.63 11.79
N LEU A 60 9.02 12.42 12.22
CA LEU A 60 9.23 13.59 13.06
C LEU A 60 9.76 13.18 14.44
N GLU A 61 9.19 12.13 15.04
CA GLU A 61 9.64 11.59 16.32
C GLU A 61 11.11 11.17 16.27
N ILE A 62 11.52 10.42 15.22
CA ILE A 62 12.92 10.04 15.01
C ILE A 62 13.82 11.28 14.90
N THR A 63 13.35 12.31 14.18
CA THR A 63 14.11 13.56 14.00
C THR A 63 14.31 14.28 15.33
N VAL A 64 13.24 14.40 16.13
CA VAL A 64 13.29 15.01 17.46
C VAL A 64 14.20 14.22 18.40
N MET A 65 14.14 12.88 18.37
CA MET A 65 15.04 12.04 19.17
C MET A 65 16.51 12.28 18.81
N ARG A 66 16.83 12.35 17.51
CA ARG A 66 18.20 12.65 17.04
C ARG A 66 18.68 14.04 17.48
N GLN A 67 17.82 15.04 17.38
CA GLN A 67 18.15 16.41 17.82
C GLN A 67 18.41 16.46 19.33
N LYS A 68 17.57 15.82 20.14
CA LYS A 68 17.76 15.73 21.60
C LYS A 68 19.07 15.02 21.96
N ALA A 69 19.38 13.91 21.28
CA ALA A 69 20.64 13.19 21.50
C ALA A 69 21.86 14.05 21.15
N ALA A 70 21.83 14.77 20.03
CA ALA A 70 22.91 15.68 19.64
C ALA A 70 23.09 16.84 20.62
N ALA A 71 21.99 17.44 21.11
CA ALA A 71 22.03 18.51 22.11
C ALA A 71 22.62 18.03 23.45
N ALA A 72 22.29 16.81 23.88
CA ALA A 72 22.85 16.22 25.09
C ALA A 72 24.35 15.91 24.95
N GLN A 73 24.82 15.55 23.75
CA GLN A 73 26.23 15.32 23.46
C GLN A 73 27.05 16.61 23.38
N ALA A 74 26.45 17.72 22.93
CA ALA A 74 27.13 19.02 22.83
C ALA A 74 27.23 19.78 24.17
N GLY A 75 26.48 19.36 25.19
CA GLY A 75 26.52 19.92 26.54
C GLY A 75 27.44 19.16 27.52
N MET A 76 28.05 18.07 27.09
CA MET A 76 29.17 17.38 27.77
C MET A 76 30.50 17.82 27.16
#